data_AF-A0A2S8FPA3-F1
#
_entry.id   AF-A0A2S8FPA3-F1
#
_cell.length_a   1.000
_cell.length_b   1.000
_cell.length_c   1.000
_cell.angle_alpha   90.00
_cell.angle_beta   90.00
_cell.angle_gamma   90.00
#
_symmetry.space_group_name_H-M   'P 1'
#
loop_
_entity.id
_entity.type
_entity.pdbx_description
1 polymer ?
#
loop_
_entity_poly.entity_id
_entity_poly.type
_entity_poly.pdbx_seq_one_letter_code
_entity_poly.pdbx_strand_id
1 'polypeptide(L)'
;MSDLNDGESVEVKGSGAKPYVLKNVGGVYSCTCPAWRNQSTPIERRTCKHLRKLRGEDAERERLGGELPAKPVKAATEAKGPPLLLAQSWDNATDLSGWWMSEKLDGVRAYWNGKQFLSRQGNIYHAPDWFVEGLPSTPLDGELWIDRKRFQQTVSVVRRQDKSDHWKNVRLLVFDAPECEGSFENRLEHLAEILGPDQHPYAALHQHQCCRSLAHLQEELARVEQLGGEGLMLREPGSNYEVGRSTSLLKVKRFHDTEAVVLDHRPGKGKFKGMLGALIVQLPDGTEFSVGTGFSDAQRVSPPPPGSVITFRYQELSDGGVPRFPSFVRMSTEAPQPITSSPNLKSVSVNAASPQKQDSDEPVASETRYFEFSDGKSNKFWEVSIDTQEVTVRYGRIGANGTTKVKELANVDAARKHYEKLISEKESKGYTESET
;
A
#
# COMPACT_ATOMS: atom_id res chain seq x y z
N MET A 1 37.54 -9.62 1.89
CA MET A 1 37.51 -8.66 0.78
C MET A 1 38.58 -7.64 1.10
N SER A 2 39.42 -7.29 0.15
CA SER A 2 40.30 -6.12 0.27
C SER A 2 39.44 -4.89 0.58
N ASP A 3 39.93 -4.01 1.46
CA ASP A 3 39.29 -2.71 1.72
C ASP A 3 39.18 -1.89 0.42
N LEU A 4 38.37 -0.85 0.40
CA LEU A 4 38.23 0.01 -0.79
C LEU A 4 39.35 1.03 -0.86
N ASN A 5 40.05 1.10 -1.99
CA ASN A 5 40.97 2.21 -2.25
C ASN A 5 40.19 3.52 -2.42
N ASP A 6 40.90 4.64 -2.32
CA ASP A 6 40.28 5.94 -2.53
C ASP A 6 39.67 6.06 -3.94
N GLY A 7 38.44 6.53 -4.01
CA GLY A 7 37.63 6.63 -5.23
C GLY A 7 36.88 5.35 -5.61
N GLU A 8 37.19 4.19 -5.00
CA GLU A 8 36.55 2.92 -5.34
C GLU A 8 35.14 2.78 -4.74
N SER A 9 34.33 1.96 -5.44
CA SER A 9 33.01 1.56 -4.98
C SER A 9 32.74 0.08 -5.22
N VAL A 10 31.97 -0.53 -4.34
CA VAL A 10 31.50 -1.91 -4.48
C VAL A 10 30.00 -2.01 -4.21
N GLU A 11 29.32 -2.85 -4.97
CA GLU A 11 27.93 -3.20 -4.72
C GLU A 11 27.82 -4.38 -3.75
N VAL A 12 26.91 -4.26 -2.79
CA VAL A 12 26.61 -5.33 -1.84
C VAL A 12 25.13 -5.65 -1.85
N LYS A 13 24.82 -6.94 -1.81
CA LYS A 13 23.44 -7.40 -1.69
C LYS A 13 22.88 -7.02 -0.32
N GLY A 14 21.78 -6.28 -0.33
CA GLY A 14 21.13 -5.73 0.85
C GLY A 14 19.71 -6.24 1.06
N SER A 15 18.98 -5.58 1.97
CA SER A 15 17.55 -5.80 2.19
C SER A 15 16.66 -5.06 1.19
N GLY A 16 17.24 -4.23 0.31
CA GLY A 16 16.52 -3.51 -0.75
C GLY A 16 16.47 -4.31 -2.05
N ALA A 17 15.55 -3.92 -2.95
CA ALA A 17 15.42 -4.55 -4.28
C ALA A 17 16.64 -4.26 -5.19
N LYS A 18 17.29 -3.10 -4.99
CA LYS A 18 18.57 -2.75 -5.63
C LYS A 18 19.73 -3.00 -4.66
N PRO A 19 20.92 -3.42 -5.14
CA PRO A 19 22.13 -3.50 -4.32
C PRO A 19 22.43 -2.17 -3.64
N TYR A 20 23.04 -2.23 -2.44
CA TYR A 20 23.58 -1.04 -1.81
C TYR A 20 24.99 -0.79 -2.34
N VAL A 21 25.36 0.48 -2.53
CA VAL A 21 26.68 0.89 -3.00
C VAL A 21 27.48 1.35 -1.78
N LEU A 22 28.66 0.79 -1.61
CA LEU A 22 29.67 1.24 -0.66
C LEU A 22 30.74 1.99 -1.44
N LYS A 23 31.21 3.12 -0.93
CA LYS A 23 32.22 3.95 -1.60
C LYS A 23 33.21 4.51 -0.59
N ASN A 24 34.48 4.60 -0.96
CA ASN A 24 35.50 5.37 -0.26
C ASN A 24 35.89 6.59 -1.12
N VAL A 25 35.78 7.81 -0.58
CA VAL A 25 36.21 9.05 -1.27
C VAL A 25 36.88 9.98 -0.29
N GLY A 26 38.11 10.38 -0.55
CA GLY A 26 38.93 11.18 0.35
C GLY A 26 39.11 10.52 1.72
N GLY A 27 39.11 9.19 1.80
CA GLY A 27 39.14 8.45 3.07
C GLY A 27 37.80 8.39 3.82
N VAL A 28 36.72 8.97 3.27
CA VAL A 28 35.38 8.92 3.85
C VAL A 28 34.58 7.77 3.25
N TYR A 29 34.25 6.80 4.10
CA TYR A 29 33.44 5.65 3.73
C TYR A 29 31.95 5.98 3.79
N SER A 30 31.22 5.62 2.73
CA SER A 30 29.78 5.80 2.63
C SER A 30 29.05 4.54 2.18
N CYS A 31 27.76 4.45 2.50
CA CYS A 31 26.92 3.32 2.09
C CYS A 31 25.48 3.79 1.79
N THR A 32 24.90 3.36 0.67
CA THR A 32 23.53 3.76 0.30
C THR A 32 22.43 3.05 1.10
N CYS A 33 22.79 2.16 2.03
CA CYS A 33 21.81 1.48 2.87
C CYS A 33 21.12 2.45 3.85
N PRO A 34 19.83 2.26 4.17
CA PRO A 34 19.11 3.13 5.11
C PRO A 34 19.77 3.23 6.48
N ALA A 35 20.37 2.14 6.96
CA ALA A 35 21.03 2.09 8.26
C ALA A 35 22.28 2.99 8.36
N TRP A 36 22.92 3.32 7.23
CA TRP A 36 24.02 4.28 7.17
C TRP A 36 23.52 5.69 6.84
N ARG A 37 22.66 5.82 5.81
CA ARG A 37 22.17 7.11 5.31
C ARG A 37 21.39 7.90 6.36
N ASN A 38 20.64 7.21 7.21
CA ASN A 38 19.75 7.83 8.18
C ASN A 38 20.42 8.04 9.56
N GLN A 39 21.75 7.85 9.66
CA GLN A 39 22.46 8.16 10.90
C GLN A 39 22.63 9.67 11.05
N SER A 40 22.45 10.11 12.28
CA SER A 40 22.51 11.51 12.68
C SER A 40 23.92 12.00 13.02
N THR A 41 24.93 11.12 12.95
CA THR A 41 26.32 11.45 13.20
C THR A 41 26.99 12.07 11.97
N PRO A 42 28.10 12.81 12.14
CA PRO A 42 28.94 13.27 11.02
C PRO A 42 29.31 12.12 10.09
N ILE A 43 29.41 12.38 8.79
CA ILE A 43 29.58 11.35 7.75
C ILE A 43 30.81 10.47 8.01
N GLU A 44 31.86 11.05 8.57
CA GLU A 44 33.12 10.40 8.96
C GLU A 44 32.92 9.43 10.13
N ARG A 45 31.85 9.60 10.92
CA ARG A 45 31.51 8.75 12.07
C ARG A 45 30.35 7.79 11.80
N ARG A 46 29.82 7.75 10.58
CA ARG A 46 28.73 6.82 10.23
C ARG A 46 29.28 5.44 9.94
N THR A 47 28.55 4.40 10.34
CA THR A 47 28.89 3.01 10.04
C THR A 47 27.64 2.18 9.72
N CYS A 48 27.78 0.98 9.20
CA CYS A 48 26.66 0.05 9.09
C CYS A 48 27.16 -1.38 9.03
N LYS A 49 26.24 -2.36 9.09
CA LYS A 49 26.58 -3.78 8.95
C LYS A 49 27.34 -4.09 7.65
N HIS A 50 27.14 -3.31 6.59
CA HIS A 50 27.81 -3.55 5.32
C HIS A 50 29.26 -3.05 5.35
N LEU A 51 29.51 -1.85 5.89
CA LEU A 51 30.87 -1.34 6.08
C LEU A 51 31.65 -2.21 7.06
N ARG A 52 31.04 -2.61 8.18
CA ARG A 52 31.63 -3.58 9.14
C ARG A 52 31.97 -4.91 8.49
N LYS A 53 31.10 -5.42 7.60
CA LYS A 53 31.35 -6.67 6.87
C LYS A 53 32.46 -6.54 5.82
N LEU A 54 32.55 -5.40 5.16
CA LEU A 54 33.55 -5.13 4.14
C LEU A 54 34.94 -4.96 4.77
N ARG A 55 35.04 -4.08 5.77
CA ARG A 55 36.30 -3.65 6.39
C ARG A 55 36.76 -4.53 7.54
N GLY A 56 35.84 -5.25 8.16
CA GLY A 56 36.06 -5.92 9.44
C GLY A 56 35.71 -5.02 10.63
N GLU A 57 35.35 -5.65 11.74
CA GLU A 57 34.96 -4.96 12.98
C GLU A 57 36.11 -4.12 13.55
N ASP A 58 37.35 -4.61 13.48
CA ASP A 58 38.51 -3.95 14.07
C ASP A 58 38.91 -2.69 13.30
N ALA A 59 39.02 -2.78 11.96
CA ALA A 59 39.33 -1.65 11.10
C ALA A 59 38.23 -0.56 11.12
N GLU A 60 36.97 -0.96 11.32
CA GLU A 60 35.86 -0.02 11.46
C GLU A 60 35.84 0.65 12.84
N ARG A 61 36.20 -0.08 13.90
CA ARG A 61 36.35 0.46 15.25
C ARG A 61 37.48 1.49 15.34
N GLU A 62 38.62 1.17 14.73
CA GLU A 62 39.77 2.07 14.64
C GLU A 62 39.43 3.36 13.90
N ARG A 63 38.76 3.26 12.73
CA ARG A 63 38.31 4.42 11.95
C ARG A 63 37.39 5.36 12.73
N LEU A 64 36.55 4.79 13.61
CA LEU A 64 35.59 5.56 14.39
C LEU A 64 36.16 6.12 15.70
N GLY A 65 37.36 5.69 16.11
CA GLY A 65 38.03 6.16 17.33
C GLY A 65 37.29 5.83 18.63
N GLY A 66 36.49 4.75 18.67
CA GLY A 66 35.68 4.38 19.83
C GLY A 66 34.86 3.10 19.64
N GLU A 67 34.05 2.74 20.64
CA GLU A 67 33.19 1.54 20.58
C GLU A 67 32.18 1.61 19.43
N LEU A 68 32.02 0.48 18.71
CA LEU A 68 31.04 0.37 17.64
C LEU A 68 29.61 0.37 18.21
N PRO A 69 28.65 1.09 17.59
CA PRO A 69 27.27 1.03 18.03
C PRO A 69 26.78 -0.42 18.02
N ALA A 70 26.24 -0.84 19.16
CA ALA A 70 25.72 -2.19 19.36
C ALA A 70 24.68 -2.49 18.28
N LYS A 71 24.70 -3.74 17.78
CA LYS A 71 23.68 -4.23 16.85
C LYS A 71 22.33 -4.05 17.53
N PRO A 72 21.33 -3.39 16.92
CA PRO A 72 20.00 -3.33 17.49
C PRO A 72 19.52 -4.77 17.67
N VAL A 73 19.36 -5.19 18.92
CA VAL A 73 18.74 -6.47 19.23
C VAL A 73 17.28 -6.28 18.83
N LYS A 74 16.88 -6.87 17.71
CA LYS A 74 15.45 -7.01 17.41
C LYS A 74 14.88 -7.89 18.51
N ALA A 75 14.17 -7.31 19.45
CA ALA A 75 13.19 -8.04 20.22
C ALA A 75 12.21 -8.66 19.21
N ALA A 76 12.32 -9.96 19.01
CA ALA A 76 11.41 -10.72 18.16
C ALA A 76 10.16 -11.04 18.97
N THR A 77 9.34 -10.03 19.20
CA THR A 77 7.90 -10.22 19.35
C THR A 77 7.31 -9.88 17.99
N GLU A 78 6.51 -10.78 17.40
CA GLU A 78 5.66 -10.44 16.26
C GLU A 78 4.64 -9.40 16.76
N ALA A 79 5.05 -8.13 16.79
CA ALA A 79 4.18 -7.04 17.18
C ALA A 79 3.09 -6.92 16.12
N LYS A 80 1.91 -7.47 16.43
CA LYS A 80 0.69 -7.20 15.69
C LYS A 80 0.49 -5.67 15.72
N GLY A 81 0.39 -5.05 14.54
CA GLY A 81 0.19 -3.60 14.44
C GLY A 81 -1.06 -3.13 15.19
N PRO A 82 -1.17 -1.83 15.49
CA PRO A 82 -2.30 -1.28 16.24
C PRO A 82 -3.65 -1.55 15.55
N PRO A 83 -4.77 -1.52 16.29
CA PRO A 83 -6.11 -1.72 15.76
C PRO A 83 -6.57 -0.52 14.92
N LEU A 84 -6.18 -0.51 13.65
CA LEU A 84 -6.39 0.64 12.75
C LEU A 84 -7.63 0.48 11.86
N LEU A 85 -8.41 1.56 11.76
CA LEU A 85 -9.41 1.76 10.72
C LEU A 85 -8.74 2.18 9.42
N LEU A 86 -9.02 1.44 8.34
CA LEU A 86 -8.41 1.62 7.02
C LEU A 86 -9.46 2.08 6.01
N ALA A 87 -9.13 3.12 5.26
CA ALA A 87 -10.04 3.67 4.26
C ALA A 87 -10.19 2.79 3.01
N GLN A 88 -11.38 2.80 2.41
CA GLN A 88 -11.61 2.39 1.02
C GLN A 88 -11.46 3.57 0.06
N SER A 89 -11.29 3.30 -1.24
CA SER A 89 -11.36 4.34 -2.25
C SER A 89 -12.83 4.66 -2.55
N TRP A 90 -13.19 5.93 -2.65
CA TRP A 90 -14.51 6.30 -3.17
C TRP A 90 -14.65 5.93 -4.65
N ASP A 91 -15.81 5.40 -5.02
CA ASP A 91 -16.12 4.86 -6.34
C ASP A 91 -16.76 5.87 -7.29
N ASN A 92 -17.05 7.10 -6.81
CA ASN A 92 -17.81 8.14 -7.49
C ASN A 92 -19.30 7.82 -7.70
N ALA A 93 -19.81 6.73 -7.12
CA ALA A 93 -21.23 6.35 -7.21
C ALA A 93 -21.99 6.71 -5.94
N THR A 94 -21.33 6.59 -4.78
CA THR A 94 -21.95 6.90 -3.48
C THR A 94 -22.12 8.41 -3.30
N ASP A 95 -23.33 8.87 -2.93
CA ASP A 95 -23.56 10.24 -2.48
C ASP A 95 -22.93 10.45 -1.10
N LEU A 96 -22.08 11.47 -0.99
CA LEU A 96 -21.31 11.80 0.21
C LEU A 96 -21.84 13.04 0.92
N SER A 97 -23.01 13.54 0.52
CA SER A 97 -23.70 14.62 1.22
C SER A 97 -24.00 14.20 2.66
N GLY A 98 -23.71 15.07 3.63
CA GLY A 98 -23.80 14.80 5.06
C GLY A 98 -22.54 14.19 5.67
N TRP A 99 -21.62 13.62 4.89
CA TRP A 99 -20.40 13.00 5.42
C TRP A 99 -19.41 14.03 5.97
N TRP A 100 -18.63 13.63 6.96
CA TRP A 100 -17.54 14.46 7.47
C TRP A 100 -16.34 14.40 6.54
N MET A 101 -15.83 15.55 6.16
CA MET A 101 -14.77 15.74 5.18
C MET A 101 -13.57 16.43 5.82
N SER A 102 -12.38 15.90 5.59
CA SER A 102 -11.12 16.50 6.03
C SER A 102 -10.03 16.35 4.97
N GLU A 103 -8.98 17.16 5.05
CA GLU A 103 -7.82 17.03 4.15
C GLU A 103 -7.15 15.67 4.38
N LYS A 104 -6.80 14.98 3.29
CA LYS A 104 -5.91 13.82 3.35
C LYS A 104 -4.48 14.31 3.48
N LEU A 105 -3.90 14.10 4.67
CA LEU A 105 -2.53 14.47 4.99
C LEU A 105 -1.53 13.45 4.42
N ASP A 106 -0.51 13.93 3.70
CA ASP A 106 0.61 13.12 3.20
C ASP A 106 1.77 13.12 4.22
N GLY A 107 1.54 12.47 5.36
CA GLY A 107 2.48 12.40 6.47
C GLY A 107 2.88 10.95 6.80
N VAL A 108 3.07 10.68 8.09
CA VAL A 108 3.30 9.34 8.59
C VAL A 108 2.28 9.01 9.68
N ARG A 109 1.33 8.13 9.38
CA ARG A 109 0.35 7.65 10.37
C ARG A 109 1.02 7.11 11.64
N ALA A 110 0.54 7.60 12.77
CA ALA A 110 1.00 7.26 14.10
C ALA A 110 -0.19 7.01 15.02
N TYR A 111 -0.19 5.83 15.63
CA TYR A 111 -1.12 5.46 16.68
C TYR A 111 -0.47 5.74 18.02
N TRP A 112 -1.01 6.68 18.79
CA TRP A 112 -0.64 6.89 20.18
C TRP A 112 -1.39 5.89 21.04
N ASN A 113 -0.68 5.08 21.82
CA ASN A 113 -1.29 4.06 22.68
C ASN A 113 -1.45 4.51 24.15
N GLY A 114 -1.42 5.83 24.41
CA GLY A 114 -1.37 6.38 25.76
C GLY A 114 0.04 6.58 26.32
N LYS A 115 1.08 6.08 25.63
CA LYS A 115 2.47 6.16 26.11
C LYS A 115 3.50 6.43 25.01
N GLN A 116 3.32 5.86 23.84
CA GLN A 116 4.27 5.96 22.73
C GLN A 116 3.54 5.86 21.39
N PHE A 117 4.20 6.37 20.34
CA PHE A 117 3.67 6.26 18.99
C PHE A 117 4.08 4.95 18.33
N LEU A 118 3.11 4.31 17.71
CA LEU A 118 3.26 3.10 16.91
C LEU A 118 2.95 3.40 15.45
N SER A 119 3.80 2.91 14.55
CA SER A 119 3.52 2.86 13.12
C SER A 119 2.39 1.87 12.83
N ARG A 120 1.90 1.88 11.59
CA ARG A 120 0.92 0.90 11.08
C ARG A 120 1.35 -0.57 11.25
N GLN A 121 2.66 -0.83 11.29
CA GLN A 121 3.21 -2.18 11.49
C GLN A 121 3.62 -2.45 12.94
N GLY A 122 3.30 -1.55 13.89
CA GLY A 122 3.66 -1.70 15.30
C GLY A 122 5.08 -1.28 15.66
N ASN A 123 5.89 -0.79 14.71
CA ASN A 123 7.21 -0.21 15.04
C ASN A 123 7.03 1.07 15.85
N ILE A 124 7.87 1.26 16.88
CA ILE A 124 7.86 2.45 17.73
C ILE A 124 8.51 3.63 16.98
N TYR A 125 7.89 4.81 17.05
CA TYR A 125 8.57 6.07 16.74
C TYR A 125 9.17 6.65 18.02
N HIS A 126 10.46 7.01 17.96
CA HIS A 126 11.19 7.54 19.11
C HIS A 126 10.99 9.05 19.20
N ALA A 127 9.76 9.45 19.54
CA ALA A 127 9.44 10.83 19.85
C ALA A 127 10.17 11.28 21.13
N PRO A 128 10.67 12.52 21.19
CA PRO A 128 11.23 13.11 22.40
C PRO A 128 10.18 13.24 23.50
N ASP A 129 10.62 13.25 24.76
CA ASP A 129 9.70 13.27 25.89
C ASP A 129 8.88 14.58 25.92
N TRP A 130 9.51 15.72 25.58
CA TRP A 130 8.84 17.02 25.44
C TRP A 130 7.81 17.08 24.30
N PHE A 131 7.86 16.15 23.33
CA PHE A 131 6.90 16.10 22.22
C PHE A 131 5.60 15.42 22.63
N VAL A 132 5.67 14.49 23.57
CA VAL A 132 4.53 13.69 24.04
C VAL A 132 3.99 14.16 25.40
N GLU A 133 4.71 15.06 26.06
CA GLU A 133 4.33 15.66 27.33
C GLU A 133 3.00 16.40 27.21
N GLY A 134 2.01 15.99 28.00
CA GLY A 134 0.65 16.55 27.97
C GLY A 134 -0.33 15.79 27.07
N LEU A 135 0.11 14.81 26.28
CA LEU A 135 -0.82 13.92 25.58
C LEU A 135 -1.61 13.06 26.58
N PRO A 136 -2.90 12.80 26.30
CA PRO A 136 -3.75 12.00 27.18
C PRO A 136 -3.30 10.53 27.19
N SER A 137 -3.72 9.77 28.20
CA SER A 137 -3.54 8.32 28.21
C SER A 137 -4.46 7.59 27.24
N THR A 138 -5.51 8.23 26.75
CA THR A 138 -6.44 7.66 25.76
C THR A 138 -5.74 7.47 24.41
N PRO A 139 -5.94 6.33 23.72
CA PRO A 139 -5.36 6.15 22.41
C PRO A 139 -5.88 7.13 21.35
N LEU A 140 -4.96 7.59 20.52
CA LEU A 140 -5.23 8.56 19.44
C LEU A 140 -4.73 8.00 18.11
N ASP A 141 -5.47 8.27 17.04
CA ASP A 141 -5.06 7.96 15.68
C ASP A 141 -4.88 9.25 14.89
N GLY A 142 -3.69 9.44 14.37
CA GLY A 142 -3.31 10.69 13.74
C GLY A 142 -2.19 10.53 12.72
N GLU A 143 -1.85 11.65 12.11
CA GLU A 143 -0.75 11.76 11.17
C GLU A 143 0.36 12.61 11.78
N LEU A 144 1.58 12.06 11.88
CA LEU A 144 2.76 12.90 12.09
C LEU A 144 3.05 13.63 10.78
N TRP A 145 3.02 14.96 10.82
CA TRP A 145 2.97 15.80 9.63
C TRP A 145 3.76 17.09 9.84
N ILE A 146 4.43 17.58 8.79
CA ILE A 146 5.20 18.84 8.82
C ILE A 146 4.45 19.91 8.02
N ASP A 147 4.29 19.66 6.72
CA ASP A 147 3.57 20.52 5.80
C ASP A 147 3.20 19.73 4.52
N ARG A 148 2.40 20.34 3.65
CA ARG A 148 2.10 19.83 2.31
C ARG A 148 3.39 19.64 1.51
N LYS A 149 3.45 18.57 0.71
CA LYS A 149 4.64 18.19 -0.09
C LYS A 149 5.93 17.99 0.73
N ARG A 150 5.83 17.73 2.04
CA ARG A 150 6.98 17.46 2.92
C ARG A 150 7.08 16.01 3.39
N PHE A 151 6.38 15.07 2.76
CA PHE A 151 6.39 13.65 3.14
C PHE A 151 7.79 13.07 3.37
N GLN A 152 8.73 13.27 2.43
CA GLN A 152 10.11 12.76 2.58
C GLN A 152 10.83 13.37 3.80
N GLN A 153 10.60 14.65 4.07
CA GLN A 153 11.15 15.33 5.24
C GLN A 153 10.54 14.77 6.52
N THR A 154 9.22 14.61 6.59
CA THR A 154 8.51 13.99 7.72
C THR A 154 9.08 12.61 8.02
N VAL A 155 9.18 11.74 7.00
CA VAL A 155 9.77 10.40 7.12
C VAL A 155 11.20 10.45 7.65
N SER A 156 12.01 11.40 7.17
CA SER A 156 13.41 11.55 7.58
C SER A 156 13.58 11.92 9.06
N VAL A 157 12.59 12.61 9.64
CA VAL A 157 12.58 12.99 11.06
C VAL A 157 12.07 11.84 11.92
N VAL A 158 10.85 11.34 11.65
CA VAL A 158 10.15 10.40 12.55
C VAL A 158 10.80 9.02 12.61
N ARG A 159 11.61 8.64 11.62
CA ARG A 159 12.34 7.37 11.62
C ARG A 159 13.65 7.39 12.42
N ARG A 160 14.11 8.58 12.83
CA ARG A 160 15.33 8.69 13.64
C ARG A 160 15.10 8.07 15.02
N GLN A 161 16.19 7.57 15.58
CA GLN A 161 16.19 6.87 16.88
C GLN A 161 16.78 7.75 17.99
N ASP A 162 17.17 8.98 17.64
CA ASP A 162 18.00 9.87 18.47
C ASP A 162 17.18 10.87 19.29
N LYS A 163 15.84 10.84 19.20
CA LYS A 163 14.94 11.81 19.86
C LYS A 163 15.39 13.27 19.63
N SER A 164 15.89 13.59 18.43
CA SER A 164 16.49 14.89 18.13
C SER A 164 15.47 16.04 18.04
N ASP A 165 15.98 17.27 18.13
CA ASP A 165 15.21 18.51 17.99
C ASP A 165 14.54 18.72 16.63
N HIS A 166 14.83 17.88 15.63
CA HIS A 166 14.13 17.91 14.35
C HIS A 166 12.62 17.68 14.47
N TRP A 167 12.18 17.04 15.55
CA TRP A 167 10.76 16.86 15.89
C TRP A 167 10.02 18.19 16.14
N LYS A 168 10.72 19.31 16.38
CA LYS A 168 10.10 20.63 16.60
C LYS A 168 9.30 21.13 15.40
N ASN A 169 9.59 20.59 14.21
CA ASN A 169 8.87 20.91 12.98
C ASN A 169 7.72 19.95 12.68
N VAL A 170 7.55 18.89 13.47
CA VAL A 170 6.50 17.89 13.30
C VAL A 170 5.31 18.26 14.18
N ARG A 171 4.11 17.99 13.71
CA ARG A 171 2.88 17.98 14.50
C ARG A 171 2.16 16.65 14.36
N LEU A 172 1.47 16.25 15.42
CA LEU A 172 0.47 15.19 15.40
C LEU A 172 -0.89 15.81 15.08
N LEU A 173 -1.41 15.55 13.88
CA LEU A 173 -2.78 15.92 13.52
C LEU A 173 -3.68 14.71 13.75
N VAL A 174 -4.47 14.75 14.83
CA VAL A 174 -5.29 13.64 15.29
C VAL A 174 -6.65 13.67 14.61
N PHE A 175 -7.06 12.57 14.00
CA PHE A 175 -8.33 12.49 13.26
C PHE A 175 -9.32 11.48 13.83
N ASP A 176 -8.93 10.64 14.80
CA ASP A 176 -9.85 9.71 15.46
C ASP A 176 -9.33 9.31 16.87
N ALA A 177 -10.22 8.80 17.72
CA ALA A 177 -9.93 8.30 19.07
C ALA A 177 -10.44 6.85 19.21
N PRO A 178 -9.63 5.83 18.86
CA PRO A 178 -10.12 4.46 18.63
C PRO A 178 -10.79 3.75 19.82
N GLU A 179 -10.47 4.14 21.05
CA GLU A 179 -11.06 3.58 22.27
C GLU A 179 -12.13 4.48 22.89
N CYS A 180 -12.44 5.62 22.27
CA CYS A 180 -13.56 6.45 22.66
C CYS A 180 -14.87 5.82 22.16
N GLU A 181 -15.81 5.57 23.07
CA GLU A 181 -17.11 4.99 22.73
C GLU A 181 -18.00 5.99 21.97
N GLY A 182 -18.93 5.46 21.19
CA GLY A 182 -19.94 6.26 20.48
C GLY A 182 -19.59 6.56 19.02
N SER A 183 -20.38 7.47 18.44
CA SER A 183 -20.30 7.81 17.03
C SER A 183 -19.05 8.62 16.70
N PHE A 184 -18.75 8.78 15.42
CA PHE A 184 -17.63 9.62 15.00
C PHE A 184 -17.73 11.06 15.54
N GLU A 185 -18.93 11.62 15.63
CA GLU A 185 -19.19 12.93 16.22
C GLU A 185 -18.83 12.97 17.71
N ASN A 186 -19.21 11.93 18.49
CA ASN A 186 -18.82 11.85 19.89
C ASN A 186 -17.29 11.80 20.04
N ARG A 187 -16.61 11.08 19.13
CA ARG A 187 -15.14 11.00 19.14
C ARG A 187 -14.50 12.33 18.73
N LEU A 188 -15.08 13.08 17.78
CA LEU A 188 -14.62 14.42 17.42
C LEU A 188 -14.81 15.43 18.57
N GLU A 189 -15.96 15.39 19.25
CA GLU A 189 -16.23 16.23 20.42
C GLU A 189 -15.23 15.93 21.54
N HIS A 190 -15.02 14.65 21.85
CA HIS A 190 -14.01 14.23 22.81
C HIS A 190 -12.62 14.76 22.42
N LEU A 191 -12.19 14.58 21.16
CA LEU A 191 -10.91 15.11 20.69
C LEU A 191 -10.80 16.62 20.79
N ALA A 192 -11.88 17.37 20.55
CA ALA A 192 -11.90 18.82 20.68
C ALA A 192 -11.73 19.27 22.14
N GLU A 193 -12.24 18.50 23.10
CA GLU A 193 -12.06 18.76 24.54
C GLU A 193 -10.62 18.52 25.01
N ILE A 194 -9.97 17.45 24.52
CA ILE A 194 -8.63 17.02 24.97
C ILE A 194 -7.46 17.55 24.12
N LEU A 195 -7.74 18.07 22.91
CA LEU A 195 -6.76 18.64 21.98
C LEU A 195 -7.22 19.99 21.45
N GLY A 196 -7.98 20.74 22.25
CA GLY A 196 -8.50 22.06 21.89
C GLY A 196 -7.38 23.05 21.55
N PRO A 197 -7.73 24.23 20.98
CA PRO A 197 -6.77 25.27 20.67
C PRO A 197 -5.89 25.57 21.89
N ASP A 198 -4.58 25.65 21.68
CA ASP A 198 -3.56 25.95 22.69
C ASP A 198 -3.34 24.89 23.79
N GLN A 199 -4.02 23.75 23.76
CA GLN A 199 -3.83 22.71 24.78
C GLN A 199 -2.54 21.90 24.62
N HIS A 200 -2.01 21.76 23.39
CA HIS A 200 -0.77 21.00 23.17
C HIS A 200 0.12 21.63 22.08
N PRO A 201 1.43 21.85 22.35
CA PRO A 201 2.31 22.57 21.43
C PRO A 201 2.58 21.81 20.11
N TYR A 202 2.47 20.48 20.11
CA TYR A 202 2.80 19.63 18.97
C TYR A 202 1.66 18.71 18.51
N ALA A 203 0.45 18.86 19.05
CA ALA A 203 -0.68 18.02 18.69
C ALA A 203 -1.95 18.87 18.58
N ALA A 204 -2.80 18.53 17.62
CA ALA A 204 -4.06 19.23 17.40
C ALA A 204 -5.07 18.29 16.77
N LEU A 205 -6.36 18.58 17.00
CA LEU A 205 -7.44 17.97 16.24
C LEU A 205 -7.35 18.37 14.76
N HIS A 206 -7.34 17.37 13.89
CA HIS A 206 -7.45 17.55 12.45
C HIS A 206 -8.85 18.04 12.09
N GLN A 207 -8.91 19.11 11.32
CA GLN A 207 -10.16 19.82 11.04
C GLN A 207 -11.08 18.98 10.13
N HIS A 208 -12.34 18.86 10.53
CA HIS A 208 -13.40 18.21 9.78
C HIS A 208 -14.54 19.19 9.52
N GLN A 209 -15.17 19.07 8.35
CA GLN A 209 -16.35 19.84 7.97
C GLN A 209 -17.39 18.95 7.29
N CYS A 210 -18.67 19.31 7.38
CA CYS A 210 -19.71 18.56 6.69
C CYS A 210 -19.66 18.79 5.16
N CYS A 211 -19.61 17.70 4.41
CA CYS A 211 -19.80 17.69 2.96
C CYS A 211 -21.26 18.01 2.65
N ARG A 212 -21.53 19.11 1.93
CA ARG A 212 -22.90 19.61 1.71
C ARG A 212 -23.52 19.06 0.43
N SER A 213 -22.67 18.71 -0.52
CA SER A 213 -23.04 18.23 -1.84
C SER A 213 -21.79 17.73 -2.57
N LEU A 214 -22.00 17.04 -3.70
CA LEU A 214 -20.92 16.70 -4.63
C LEU A 214 -20.15 17.95 -5.12
N ALA A 215 -20.84 19.07 -5.35
CA ALA A 215 -20.19 20.31 -5.75
C ALA A 215 -19.26 20.84 -4.64
N HIS A 216 -19.71 20.83 -3.38
CA HIS A 216 -18.87 21.23 -2.24
C HIS A 216 -17.64 20.31 -2.11
N LEU A 217 -17.81 19.00 -2.29
CA LEU A 217 -16.70 18.03 -2.29
C LEU A 217 -15.67 18.34 -3.37
N GLN A 218 -16.12 18.64 -4.60
CA GLN A 218 -15.24 18.94 -5.73
C GLN A 218 -14.51 20.28 -5.56
N GLU A 219 -15.20 21.31 -5.07
CA GLU A 219 -14.61 22.62 -4.75
C GLU A 219 -13.52 22.48 -3.68
N GLU A 220 -13.81 21.76 -2.59
CA GLU A 220 -12.86 21.56 -1.50
C GLU A 220 -11.66 20.72 -1.95
N LEU A 221 -11.88 19.67 -2.75
CA LEU A 221 -10.81 18.85 -3.32
C LEU A 221 -9.88 19.72 -4.17
N ALA A 222 -10.45 20.53 -5.07
CA ALA A 222 -9.67 21.43 -5.93
C ALA A 222 -8.89 22.47 -5.10
N ARG A 223 -9.51 23.03 -4.05
CA ARG A 223 -8.86 23.97 -3.14
C ARG A 223 -7.67 23.33 -2.41
N VAL A 224 -7.85 22.13 -1.84
CA VAL A 224 -6.79 21.39 -1.15
C VAL A 224 -5.64 21.07 -2.11
N GLU A 225 -5.93 20.61 -3.32
CA GLU A 225 -4.92 20.32 -4.36
C GLU A 225 -4.15 21.57 -4.78
N GLN A 226 -4.83 22.70 -4.96
CA GLN A 226 -4.19 23.98 -5.30
C GLN A 226 -3.19 24.41 -4.23
N LEU A 227 -3.49 24.12 -2.96
CA LEU A 227 -2.59 24.37 -1.85
C LEU A 227 -1.50 23.29 -1.69
N GLY A 228 -1.53 22.23 -2.51
CA GLY A 228 -0.56 21.14 -2.53
C GLY A 228 -0.89 19.94 -1.63
N GLY A 229 -2.13 19.83 -1.16
CA GLY A 229 -2.61 18.69 -0.37
C GLY A 229 -2.85 17.45 -1.24
N GLU A 230 -2.98 16.29 -0.59
CA GLU A 230 -3.01 14.98 -1.28
C GLU A 230 -4.41 14.55 -1.77
N GLY A 231 -5.46 15.16 -1.22
CA GLY A 231 -6.85 14.78 -1.47
C GLY A 231 -7.70 14.98 -0.22
N LEU A 232 -8.79 14.23 -0.11
CA LEU A 232 -9.73 14.30 1.00
C LEU A 232 -9.98 12.94 1.64
N MET A 233 -10.35 12.95 2.92
CA MET A 233 -10.84 11.81 3.68
C MET A 233 -12.28 12.09 4.07
N LEU A 234 -13.15 11.10 3.86
CA LEU A 234 -14.58 11.20 4.09
C LEU A 234 -15.00 10.15 5.11
N ARG A 235 -15.76 10.56 6.12
CA ARG A 235 -16.20 9.71 7.22
C ARG A 235 -17.72 9.72 7.34
N GLU A 236 -18.29 8.53 7.40
CA GLU A 236 -19.74 8.34 7.49
C GLU A 236 -20.27 8.87 8.83
N PRO A 237 -21.35 9.69 8.83
CA PRO A 237 -21.95 10.20 10.05
C PRO A 237 -22.48 9.07 10.92
N GLY A 238 -22.39 9.21 12.25
CA GLY A 238 -22.87 8.17 13.16
C GLY A 238 -21.98 6.91 13.22
N SER A 239 -20.92 6.81 12.42
CA SER A 239 -20.15 5.57 12.28
C SER A 239 -19.32 5.21 13.52
N ASN A 240 -19.33 3.94 13.88
CA ASN A 240 -18.46 3.36 14.90
C ASN A 240 -17.01 3.28 14.41
N TYR A 241 -16.06 3.14 15.34
CA TYR A 241 -14.69 2.81 15.00
C TYR A 241 -14.56 1.30 14.73
N GLU A 242 -14.24 0.93 13.48
CA GLU A 242 -14.08 -0.46 13.05
C GLU A 242 -12.62 -0.78 12.74
N VAL A 243 -12.11 -1.88 13.30
CA VAL A 243 -10.75 -2.33 12.99
C VAL A 243 -10.72 -3.01 11.63
N GLY A 244 -9.84 -2.54 10.75
CA GLY A 244 -9.69 -3.06 9.40
C GLY A 244 -10.25 -2.11 8.36
N ARG A 245 -10.44 -2.63 7.14
CA ARG A 245 -10.88 -1.80 6.02
C ARG A 245 -12.40 -1.67 6.02
N SER A 246 -12.90 -0.44 6.09
CA SER A 246 -14.34 -0.16 6.18
C SER A 246 -14.79 0.81 5.10
N THR A 247 -16.06 0.70 4.71
CA THR A 247 -16.76 1.65 3.83
C THR A 247 -17.12 2.94 4.55
N SER A 248 -17.17 2.93 5.89
CA SER A 248 -17.43 4.12 6.71
C SER A 248 -16.32 5.17 6.65
N LEU A 249 -15.15 4.82 6.10
CA LEU A 249 -14.03 5.72 5.86
C LEU A 249 -13.57 5.61 4.41
N LEU A 250 -13.68 6.71 3.67
CA LEU A 250 -13.32 6.79 2.27
C LEU A 250 -12.17 7.77 2.05
N LYS A 251 -11.31 7.46 1.08
CA LYS A 251 -10.33 8.40 0.54
C LYS A 251 -10.81 8.86 -0.84
N VAL A 252 -10.84 10.16 -1.03
CA VAL A 252 -11.18 10.83 -2.27
C VAL A 252 -9.90 11.45 -2.82
N LYS A 253 -9.56 11.10 -4.05
CA LYS A 253 -8.43 11.66 -4.78
C LYS A 253 -8.93 12.08 -6.16
N ARG A 254 -8.44 13.20 -6.69
CA ARG A 254 -8.67 13.49 -8.10
C ARG A 254 -7.95 12.44 -8.94
N PHE A 255 -8.62 12.14 -10.03
CA PHE A 255 -8.07 11.35 -11.09
C PHE A 255 -7.83 12.28 -12.28
N HIS A 256 -6.67 12.15 -12.90
CA HIS A 256 -6.28 12.83 -14.12
C HIS A 256 -6.43 11.86 -15.28
N ASP A 257 -7.08 12.30 -16.35
CA ASP A 257 -7.16 11.56 -17.59
C ASP A 257 -6.18 12.17 -18.59
N THR A 258 -5.36 11.33 -19.21
CA THR A 258 -4.46 11.74 -20.29
C THR A 258 -4.33 10.60 -21.30
N GLU A 259 -3.65 10.88 -22.41
CA GLU A 259 -3.49 9.93 -23.50
C GLU A 259 -2.07 9.39 -23.58
N ALA A 260 -1.96 8.13 -23.97
CA ALA A 260 -0.68 7.48 -24.25
C ALA A 260 -0.82 6.55 -25.46
N VAL A 261 0.27 6.40 -26.21
CA VAL A 261 0.37 5.45 -27.31
C VAL A 261 0.73 4.08 -26.75
N VAL A 262 0.04 3.04 -27.18
CA VAL A 262 0.38 1.65 -26.84
C VAL A 262 1.63 1.23 -27.61
N LEU A 263 2.68 0.84 -26.90
CA LEU A 263 3.91 0.32 -27.49
C LEU A 263 3.88 -1.20 -27.59
N ASP A 264 3.47 -1.89 -26.53
CA ASP A 264 3.52 -3.36 -26.47
C ASP A 264 2.55 -3.93 -25.41
N HIS A 265 2.42 -5.26 -25.37
CA HIS A 265 1.60 -6.01 -24.42
C HIS A 265 2.46 -6.85 -23.49
N ARG A 266 2.16 -6.78 -22.19
CA ARG A 266 2.72 -7.69 -21.19
C ARG A 266 1.72 -8.82 -20.89
N PRO A 267 2.14 -10.11 -20.99
CA PRO A 267 1.25 -11.24 -20.74
C PRO A 267 0.78 -11.30 -19.29
N GLY A 268 -0.47 -11.70 -19.09
CA GLY A 268 -1.07 -11.88 -17.78
C GLY A 268 -0.58 -13.14 -17.07
N LYS A 269 -0.71 -13.14 -15.74
CA LYS A 269 -0.38 -14.26 -14.86
C LYS A 269 -1.61 -14.66 -14.04
N GLY A 270 -1.63 -15.88 -13.51
CA GLY A 270 -2.76 -16.39 -12.72
C GLY A 270 -4.06 -16.39 -13.53
N LYS A 271 -5.13 -15.76 -13.01
CA LYS A 271 -6.42 -15.64 -13.68
C LYS A 271 -6.39 -14.99 -15.07
N PHE A 272 -5.32 -14.25 -15.40
CA PHE A 272 -5.14 -13.61 -16.71
C PHE A 272 -4.10 -14.33 -17.59
N LYS A 273 -3.72 -15.58 -17.28
CA LYS A 273 -2.80 -16.37 -18.11
C LYS A 273 -3.40 -16.57 -19.50
N GLY A 274 -2.61 -16.29 -20.54
CA GLY A 274 -3.07 -16.33 -21.93
C GLY A 274 -3.85 -15.10 -22.40
N MET A 275 -4.03 -14.11 -21.52
CA MET A 275 -4.68 -12.83 -21.82
C MET A 275 -3.72 -11.65 -21.52
N LEU A 276 -4.15 -10.43 -21.84
CA LEU A 276 -3.43 -9.21 -21.50
C LEU A 276 -3.28 -9.08 -19.97
N GLY A 277 -2.03 -8.96 -19.51
CA GLY A 277 -1.70 -8.53 -18.16
C GLY A 277 -1.72 -7.01 -18.03
N ALA A 278 -0.95 -6.34 -18.88
CA ALA A 278 -0.85 -4.88 -18.93
C ALA A 278 -0.41 -4.38 -20.32
N LEU A 279 -0.80 -3.17 -20.69
CA LEU A 279 -0.22 -2.45 -21.82
C LEU A 279 1.08 -1.77 -21.38
N ILE A 280 2.10 -1.78 -22.23
CA ILE A 280 3.25 -0.87 -22.15
C ILE A 280 2.90 0.33 -23.03
N VAL A 281 2.96 1.53 -22.48
CA VAL A 281 2.50 2.75 -23.15
C VAL A 281 3.50 3.88 -22.99
N GLN A 282 3.42 4.88 -23.86
CA GLN A 282 4.31 6.03 -23.88
C GLN A 282 3.52 7.34 -23.96
N LEU A 283 3.88 8.31 -23.11
CA LEU A 283 3.39 9.68 -23.18
C LEU A 283 4.05 10.45 -24.34
N PRO A 284 3.46 11.58 -24.79
CA PRO A 284 4.07 12.42 -25.83
C PRO A 284 5.49 12.91 -25.53
N ASP A 285 5.88 13.00 -24.27
CA ASP A 285 7.22 13.40 -23.82
C ASP A 285 8.25 12.25 -23.83
N GLY A 286 7.84 11.04 -24.24
CA GLY A 286 8.67 9.84 -24.28
C GLY A 286 8.63 8.98 -23.01
N THR A 287 7.90 9.39 -21.97
CA THR A 287 7.82 8.64 -20.70
C THR A 287 7.09 7.31 -20.90
N GLU A 288 7.78 6.19 -20.64
CA GLU A 288 7.25 4.83 -20.74
C GLU A 288 6.80 4.26 -19.38
N PHE A 289 5.64 3.62 -19.37
CA PHE A 289 5.10 2.97 -18.17
C PHE A 289 4.06 1.91 -18.54
N SER A 290 3.54 1.19 -17.53
CA SER A 290 2.57 0.11 -17.74
C SER A 290 1.18 0.44 -17.20
N VAL A 291 0.15 0.16 -17.98
CA VAL A 291 -1.27 0.22 -17.57
C VAL A 291 -1.83 -1.19 -17.44
N GLY A 292 -2.09 -1.63 -16.20
CA GLY A 292 -2.48 -3.02 -15.91
C GLY A 292 -3.92 -3.23 -15.43
N THR A 293 -4.65 -2.16 -15.15
CA THR A 293 -6.01 -2.17 -14.59
C THR A 293 -6.97 -1.37 -15.47
N GLY A 294 -8.28 -1.48 -15.24
CA GLY A 294 -9.31 -0.76 -16.02
C GLY A 294 -9.84 -1.52 -17.24
N PHE A 295 -9.25 -2.66 -17.57
CA PHE A 295 -9.72 -3.53 -18.66
C PHE A 295 -10.80 -4.49 -18.18
N SER A 296 -11.87 -4.61 -18.98
CA SER A 296 -12.79 -5.74 -18.90
C SER A 296 -12.12 -7.04 -19.35
N ASP A 297 -12.69 -8.20 -19.01
CA ASP A 297 -12.14 -9.49 -19.45
C ASP A 297 -12.13 -9.60 -20.99
N ALA A 298 -13.16 -9.07 -21.66
CA ALA A 298 -13.21 -9.00 -23.12
C ALA A 298 -12.05 -8.16 -23.71
N GLN A 299 -11.72 -7.03 -23.07
CA GLN A 299 -10.56 -6.21 -23.45
C GLN A 299 -9.23 -6.87 -23.10
N ARG A 300 -9.20 -7.84 -22.18
CA ARG A 300 -7.97 -8.61 -21.92
C ARG A 300 -7.75 -9.72 -22.94
N VAL A 301 -8.83 -10.29 -23.46
CA VAL A 301 -8.78 -11.25 -24.57
C VAL A 301 -8.43 -10.53 -25.88
N SER A 302 -9.03 -9.36 -26.11
CA SER A 302 -8.79 -8.52 -27.29
C SER A 302 -8.30 -7.13 -26.88
N PRO A 303 -7.00 -7.00 -26.56
CA PRO A 303 -6.42 -5.76 -26.06
C PRO A 303 -6.23 -4.68 -27.14
N PRO A 304 -6.20 -3.39 -26.76
CA PRO A 304 -5.82 -2.30 -27.67
C PRO A 304 -4.48 -2.60 -28.36
N PRO A 305 -4.39 -2.59 -29.70
CA PRO A 305 -3.18 -3.01 -30.41
C PRO A 305 -2.04 -1.99 -30.24
N PRO A 306 -0.77 -2.40 -30.38
CA PRO A 306 0.34 -1.46 -30.52
C PRO A 306 0.08 -0.41 -31.60
N GLY A 307 0.45 0.85 -31.32
CA GLY A 307 0.17 2.03 -32.15
C GLY A 307 -1.17 2.70 -31.87
N SER A 308 -2.09 2.08 -31.13
CA SER A 308 -3.34 2.73 -30.72
C SER A 308 -3.12 3.77 -29.63
N VAL A 309 -3.95 4.82 -29.61
CA VAL A 309 -3.99 5.79 -28.53
C VAL A 309 -5.05 5.38 -27.52
N ILE A 310 -4.69 5.34 -26.24
CA ILE A 310 -5.63 5.10 -25.15
C ILE A 310 -5.75 6.34 -24.28
N THR A 311 -6.95 6.60 -23.78
CA THR A 311 -7.13 7.45 -22.61
C THR A 311 -6.99 6.57 -21.37
N PHE A 312 -6.12 6.97 -20.46
CA PHE A 312 -5.94 6.32 -19.17
C PHE A 312 -6.05 7.35 -18.05
N ARG A 313 -6.39 6.85 -16.88
CA ARG A 313 -6.66 7.60 -15.67
C ARG A 313 -5.60 7.33 -14.63
N TYR A 314 -5.04 8.35 -13.99
CA TYR A 314 -4.02 8.22 -12.94
C TYR A 314 -4.27 9.20 -11.79
N GLN A 315 -3.63 9.03 -10.63
CA GLN A 315 -3.89 9.87 -9.45
C GLN A 315 -2.85 10.97 -9.25
N GLU A 316 -1.59 10.68 -9.53
CA GLU A 316 -0.46 11.59 -9.28
C GLU A 316 0.71 11.20 -10.18
N LEU A 317 1.68 12.09 -10.35
CA LEU A 317 2.96 11.79 -11.00
C LEU A 317 4.01 11.43 -9.93
N SER A 318 4.94 10.54 -10.25
CA SER A 318 6.16 10.38 -9.46
C SER A 318 7.10 11.58 -9.64
N ASP A 319 8.14 11.70 -8.81
CA ASP A 319 9.18 12.74 -8.95
C ASP A 319 9.82 12.76 -10.35
N GLY A 320 9.81 11.63 -11.06
CA GLY A 320 10.29 11.49 -12.44
C GLY A 320 9.23 11.69 -13.51
N GLY A 321 8.06 12.24 -13.19
CA GLY A 321 6.98 12.50 -14.16
C GLY A 321 6.14 11.28 -14.55
N VAL A 322 6.41 10.09 -14.01
CA VAL A 322 5.66 8.87 -14.37
C VAL A 322 4.29 8.82 -13.68
N PRO A 323 3.18 8.62 -14.41
CA PRO A 323 1.85 8.42 -13.82
C PRO A 323 1.78 7.26 -12.83
N ARG A 324 1.25 7.53 -11.62
CA ARG A 324 1.04 6.53 -10.57
C ARG A 324 -0.40 6.03 -10.56
N PHE A 325 -0.52 4.71 -10.38
CA PHE A 325 -1.78 3.97 -10.39
C PHE A 325 -2.61 4.16 -11.66
N PRO A 326 -2.00 4.03 -12.86
CA PRO A 326 -2.71 4.23 -14.10
C PRO A 326 -3.71 3.10 -14.39
N SER A 327 -4.92 3.47 -14.80
CA SER A 327 -6.00 2.58 -15.17
C SER A 327 -6.53 2.94 -16.55
N PHE A 328 -6.73 1.95 -17.41
CA PHE A 328 -7.36 2.14 -18.71
C PHE A 328 -8.77 2.69 -18.55
N VAL A 329 -9.15 3.64 -19.43
CA VAL A 329 -10.51 4.20 -19.50
C VAL A 329 -11.16 3.79 -20.82
N ARG A 330 -10.55 4.17 -21.94
CA ARG A 330 -11.07 3.89 -23.29
C ARG A 330 -9.96 4.00 -24.33
N MET A 331 -10.21 3.44 -25.52
CA MET A 331 -9.44 3.82 -26.70
C MET A 331 -9.86 5.21 -27.18
N SER A 332 -8.92 5.99 -27.71
CA SER A 332 -9.22 7.26 -28.35
C SER A 332 -9.78 7.02 -29.76
N THR A 333 -10.70 7.87 -30.19
CA THR A 333 -11.36 7.80 -31.51
C THR A 333 -10.61 8.58 -32.58
N GLU A 334 -9.57 9.33 -32.21
CA GLU A 334 -8.76 10.13 -33.12
C GLU A 334 -7.52 9.34 -33.59
N ALA A 335 -7.12 9.58 -34.84
CA ALA A 335 -5.95 8.92 -35.43
C ALA A 335 -4.66 9.39 -34.73
N PRO A 336 -3.70 8.49 -34.45
CA PRO A 336 -2.43 8.84 -33.83
C PRO A 336 -1.68 9.88 -34.67
N GLN A 337 -1.23 10.97 -34.04
CA GLN A 337 -0.30 11.91 -34.66
C GLN A 337 1.03 11.17 -34.94
N PRO A 338 1.59 11.29 -36.15
CA PRO A 338 2.67 10.42 -36.59
C PRO A 338 3.95 10.62 -35.78
N ILE A 339 4.39 9.54 -35.15
CA ILE A 339 5.73 9.37 -34.57
C ILE A 339 6.66 8.98 -35.73
N THR A 340 7.73 9.75 -35.94
CA THR A 340 8.68 9.54 -37.05
C THR A 340 9.37 8.18 -36.97
N SER A 341 9.38 7.46 -38.09
CA SER A 341 9.54 6.02 -38.26
C SER A 341 10.95 5.52 -38.59
N SER A 342 11.22 4.23 -38.34
CA SER A 342 11.85 3.27 -39.30
C SER A 342 12.00 1.82 -38.76
N PRO A 343 12.07 0.77 -39.63
CA PRO A 343 11.18 -0.40 -39.55
C PRO A 343 11.83 -1.81 -39.66
N ASN A 344 11.06 -2.87 -39.32
CA ASN A 344 11.01 -4.20 -40.00
C ASN A 344 9.90 -5.10 -39.37
N LEU A 345 8.78 -5.40 -40.06
CA LEU A 345 8.45 -6.63 -40.85
C LEU A 345 8.36 -7.93 -39.97
N LYS A 346 7.28 -8.72 -39.87
CA LYS A 346 6.28 -9.22 -40.85
C LYS A 346 4.99 -9.73 -40.18
N SER A 347 3.93 -9.73 -40.98
CA SER A 347 2.54 -10.20 -40.82
C SER A 347 2.33 -11.73 -40.92
N VAL A 348 1.28 -12.29 -40.28
CA VAL A 348 0.37 -13.34 -40.81
C VAL A 348 -1.02 -13.22 -40.16
N SER A 349 -2.07 -13.48 -40.95
CA SER A 349 -3.49 -13.16 -40.72
C SER A 349 -4.39 -14.35 -40.32
N VAL A 350 -5.44 -14.02 -39.55
CA VAL A 350 -6.87 -14.47 -39.45
C VAL A 350 -7.30 -15.94 -39.60
N ASN A 351 -8.16 -16.42 -38.68
CA ASN A 351 -9.62 -16.51 -38.91
C ASN A 351 -10.43 -17.00 -37.69
N ALA A 352 -11.68 -16.53 -37.62
CA ALA A 352 -12.67 -16.72 -36.56
C ALA A 352 -13.74 -17.75 -36.92
N ALA A 353 -14.35 -18.39 -35.91
CA ALA A 353 -15.78 -18.79 -35.89
C ALA A 353 -16.20 -19.31 -34.50
N SER A 354 -17.33 -18.79 -34.00
CA SER A 354 -18.22 -19.38 -32.96
C SER A 354 -19.45 -19.98 -33.69
N PRO A 355 -20.56 -20.50 -33.06
CA PRO A 355 -20.96 -20.52 -31.63
C PRO A 355 -21.76 -21.78 -31.13
N GLN A 356 -22.13 -21.77 -29.83
CA GLN A 356 -23.49 -22.05 -29.23
C GLN A 356 -23.56 -22.96 -27.97
N LYS A 357 -24.53 -22.62 -27.10
CA LYS A 357 -24.86 -23.06 -25.72
C LYS A 357 -25.81 -24.28 -25.67
N GLN A 358 -25.87 -24.98 -24.52
CA GLN A 358 -27.12 -25.57 -23.95
C GLN A 358 -26.99 -25.93 -22.45
N ASP A 359 -28.10 -25.74 -21.71
CA ASP A 359 -28.33 -26.03 -20.27
C ASP A 359 -28.89 -27.45 -20.04
N SER A 360 -28.67 -28.04 -18.84
CA SER A 360 -29.62 -28.95 -18.16
C SER A 360 -29.24 -29.23 -16.69
N ASP A 361 -30.25 -29.39 -15.84
CA ASP A 361 -30.26 -29.43 -14.36
C ASP A 361 -30.61 -30.86 -13.84
N GLU A 362 -29.94 -31.37 -12.79
CA GLU A 362 -30.33 -32.53 -11.92
C GLU A 362 -29.41 -32.65 -10.66
N PRO A 363 -29.82 -33.38 -9.58
CA PRO A 363 -29.52 -33.04 -8.18
C PRO A 363 -28.15 -33.54 -7.70
N VAL A 364 -27.43 -32.72 -6.92
CA VAL A 364 -26.01 -32.96 -6.59
C VAL A 364 -25.80 -33.31 -5.12
N ALA A 365 -25.19 -34.49 -4.92
CA ALA A 365 -24.70 -35.00 -3.65
C ALA A 365 -23.66 -34.06 -3.01
N SER A 366 -23.53 -34.11 -1.68
CA SER A 366 -22.54 -33.31 -0.96
C SER A 366 -21.12 -33.67 -1.39
N GLU A 367 -20.35 -32.65 -1.79
CA GLU A 367 -18.98 -32.79 -2.31
C GLU A 367 -18.00 -32.19 -1.30
N THR A 368 -16.93 -32.91 -0.95
CA THR A 368 -15.88 -32.42 -0.03
C THR A 368 -14.52 -32.62 -0.65
N ARG A 369 -13.67 -31.59 -0.61
CA ARG A 369 -12.29 -31.60 -1.15
C ARG A 369 -11.31 -31.06 -0.13
N TYR A 370 -10.17 -31.74 0.01
CA TYR A 370 -9.15 -31.48 1.02
C TYR A 370 -7.81 -31.10 0.38
N PHE A 371 -7.17 -30.07 0.93
CA PHE A 371 -5.96 -29.48 0.36
C PHE A 371 -4.91 -29.22 1.44
N GLU A 372 -3.65 -29.47 1.11
CA GLU A 372 -2.51 -29.25 1.99
C GLU A 372 -1.54 -28.23 1.44
N PHE A 373 -0.84 -27.52 2.33
CA PHE A 373 0.21 -26.58 1.99
C PHE A 373 1.40 -26.76 2.92
N SER A 374 2.59 -26.97 2.34
CA SER A 374 3.86 -27.01 3.05
C SER A 374 4.91 -26.11 2.40
N ASP A 375 5.54 -25.25 3.20
CA ASP A 375 6.64 -24.35 2.76
C ASP A 375 7.93 -24.53 3.58
N GLY A 376 8.07 -25.69 4.24
CA GLY A 376 9.21 -26.03 5.10
C GLY A 376 9.20 -25.38 6.49
N LYS A 377 8.31 -24.42 6.76
CA LYS A 377 8.09 -23.84 8.11
C LYS A 377 6.66 -24.01 8.62
N SER A 378 5.70 -24.13 7.71
CA SER A 378 4.28 -24.28 8.01
C SER A 378 3.70 -25.50 7.28
N ASN A 379 2.91 -26.32 7.99
CA ASN A 379 2.15 -27.43 7.45
C ASN A 379 0.67 -27.20 7.74
N LYS A 380 -0.12 -26.84 6.72
CA LYS A 380 -1.50 -26.37 6.88
C LYS A 380 -2.42 -27.18 6.00
N PHE A 381 -3.63 -27.45 6.50
CA PHE A 381 -4.70 -28.01 5.70
C PHE A 381 -5.83 -27.00 5.50
N TRP A 382 -6.56 -27.19 4.41
CA TRP A 382 -7.74 -26.44 4.05
C TRP A 382 -8.69 -27.40 3.33
N GLU A 383 -9.88 -27.54 3.87
CA GLU A 383 -10.94 -28.43 3.42
C GLU A 383 -12.15 -27.58 3.10
N VAL A 384 -12.86 -27.93 2.04
CA VAL A 384 -14.10 -27.29 1.66
C VAL A 384 -15.12 -28.34 1.30
N SER A 385 -16.33 -28.17 1.78
CA SER A 385 -17.49 -28.97 1.40
C SER A 385 -18.64 -28.08 0.93
N ILE A 386 -19.46 -28.63 0.05
CA ILE A 386 -20.71 -28.02 -0.39
C ILE A 386 -21.85 -29.02 -0.17
N ASP A 387 -22.92 -28.56 0.45
CA ASP A 387 -24.19 -29.27 0.57
C ASP A 387 -25.31 -28.33 0.16
N THR A 388 -25.95 -28.60 -0.97
CA THR A 388 -26.99 -27.76 -1.59
C THR A 388 -26.58 -26.29 -1.74
N GLN A 389 -27.04 -25.42 -0.84
CA GLN A 389 -26.81 -23.97 -0.83
C GLN A 389 -25.77 -23.53 0.20
N GLU A 390 -25.24 -24.46 0.99
CA GLU A 390 -24.29 -24.20 2.06
C GLU A 390 -22.87 -24.64 1.64
N VAL A 391 -21.90 -23.74 1.86
CA VAL A 391 -20.47 -24.04 1.67
C VAL A 391 -19.77 -23.96 3.02
N THR A 392 -19.17 -25.07 3.44
CA THR A 392 -18.42 -25.18 4.68
C THR A 392 -16.93 -25.27 4.39
N VAL A 393 -16.13 -24.51 5.13
CA VAL A 393 -14.68 -24.45 4.99
C VAL A 393 -14.01 -24.73 6.33
N ARG A 394 -13.16 -25.76 6.40
CA ARG A 394 -12.38 -26.11 7.59
C ARG A 394 -10.90 -25.95 7.32
N TYR A 395 -10.17 -25.28 8.21
CA TYR A 395 -8.74 -25.02 7.97
C TYR A 395 -7.92 -24.94 9.25
N GLY A 396 -6.66 -25.37 9.18
CA GLY A 396 -5.81 -25.43 10.37
C GLY A 396 -4.39 -25.89 10.07
N ARG A 397 -3.65 -26.18 11.13
CA ARG A 397 -2.35 -26.88 11.03
C ARG A 397 -2.62 -28.38 10.88
N ILE A 398 -1.90 -29.06 10.00
CA ILE A 398 -2.03 -30.52 9.81
C ILE A 398 -1.79 -31.22 11.16
N GLY A 399 -2.72 -32.10 11.57
CA GLY A 399 -2.73 -32.79 12.88
C GLY A 399 -3.51 -32.11 14.01
N ALA A 400 -4.13 -30.95 13.77
CA ALA A 400 -5.04 -30.28 14.71
C ALA A 400 -6.49 -30.27 14.17
N ASN A 401 -7.48 -30.07 15.04
CA ASN A 401 -8.90 -30.10 14.66
C ASN A 401 -9.30 -29.02 13.62
N GLY A 402 -8.56 -27.91 13.58
CA GLY A 402 -8.82 -26.78 12.67
C GLY A 402 -9.97 -25.89 13.10
N THR A 403 -10.29 -24.89 12.29
CA THR A 403 -11.41 -23.95 12.48
C THR A 403 -12.37 -24.06 11.31
N THR A 404 -13.66 -24.18 11.61
CA THR A 404 -14.73 -24.32 10.60
C THR A 404 -15.48 -23.00 10.43
N LYS A 405 -15.79 -22.66 9.18
CA LYS A 405 -16.67 -21.55 8.81
C LYS A 405 -17.71 -22.05 7.82
N VAL A 406 -18.96 -21.74 8.11
CA VAL A 406 -20.11 -22.11 7.28
C VAL A 406 -20.63 -20.85 6.61
N LYS A 407 -21.02 -20.96 5.34
CA LYS A 407 -21.65 -19.87 4.61
C LYS A 407 -22.79 -20.40 3.75
N GLU A 408 -23.99 -19.93 4.04
CA GLU A 408 -25.20 -20.17 3.24
C GLU A 408 -25.32 -19.13 2.12
N LEU A 409 -25.70 -19.58 0.92
CA LEU A 409 -25.84 -18.77 -0.28
C LEU A 409 -27.28 -18.81 -0.78
N ALA A 410 -27.64 -17.85 -1.64
CA ALA A 410 -29.02 -17.62 -2.07
C ALA A 410 -29.62 -18.73 -2.96
N ASN A 411 -28.79 -19.58 -3.57
CA ASN A 411 -29.18 -20.73 -4.40
C ASN A 411 -28.01 -21.69 -4.62
N VAL A 412 -28.31 -22.88 -5.13
CA VAL A 412 -27.34 -23.98 -5.34
C VAL A 412 -26.25 -23.57 -6.34
N ASP A 413 -26.61 -22.83 -7.40
CA ASP A 413 -25.63 -22.33 -8.38
C ASP A 413 -24.66 -21.30 -7.78
N ALA A 414 -25.15 -20.43 -6.90
CA ALA A 414 -24.32 -19.46 -6.20
C ALA A 414 -23.40 -20.17 -5.19
N ALA A 415 -23.88 -21.20 -4.50
CA ALA A 415 -23.07 -22.05 -3.64
C ALA A 415 -21.98 -22.78 -4.44
N ARG A 416 -22.31 -23.39 -5.58
CA ARG A 416 -21.33 -24.08 -6.45
C ARG A 416 -20.27 -23.12 -7.00
N LYS A 417 -20.67 -21.96 -7.53
CA LYS A 417 -19.72 -20.91 -7.97
C LYS A 417 -18.84 -20.42 -6.82
N HIS A 418 -19.39 -20.35 -5.60
CA HIS A 418 -18.61 -19.95 -4.43
C HIS A 418 -17.62 -21.03 -4.01
N TYR A 419 -18.04 -22.29 -3.99
CA TYR A 419 -17.22 -23.48 -3.70
C TYR A 419 -16.04 -23.60 -4.68
N GLU A 420 -16.29 -23.57 -5.98
CA GLU A 420 -15.26 -23.64 -7.03
C GLU A 420 -14.27 -22.46 -6.95
N LYS A 421 -14.78 -21.26 -6.67
CA LYS A 421 -13.95 -20.06 -6.47
C LYS A 421 -13.00 -20.25 -5.29
N LEU A 422 -13.47 -20.79 -4.16
CA LEU A 422 -12.65 -21.00 -2.97
C LEU A 422 -11.53 -22.01 -3.24
N ILE A 423 -11.81 -23.08 -4.00
CA ILE A 423 -10.80 -24.06 -4.42
C ILE A 423 -9.73 -23.39 -5.28
N SER A 424 -10.13 -22.67 -6.33
CA SER A 424 -9.19 -21.99 -7.23
C SER A 424 -8.34 -20.91 -6.53
N GLU A 425 -8.93 -20.21 -5.55
CA GLU A 425 -8.20 -19.26 -4.69
C GLU A 425 -7.16 -19.93 -3.78
N LYS A 426 -7.32 -21.22 -3.46
CA LYS A 426 -6.41 -21.97 -2.58
C LYS A 426 -5.30 -22.63 -3.36
N GLU A 427 -5.62 -23.24 -4.50
CA GLU A 427 -4.63 -23.76 -5.45
C GLU A 427 -3.67 -22.65 -5.93
N SER A 428 -4.18 -21.45 -6.21
CA SER A 428 -3.35 -20.30 -6.58
C SER A 428 -2.44 -19.78 -5.46
N LYS A 429 -2.70 -20.18 -4.21
CA LYS A 429 -1.84 -19.91 -3.04
C LYS A 429 -0.86 -21.06 -2.76
N GLY A 430 -0.80 -22.05 -3.64
CA GLY A 430 0.11 -23.19 -3.59
C GLY A 430 -0.41 -24.35 -2.75
N TYR A 431 -1.67 -24.35 -2.33
CA TYR A 431 -2.28 -25.53 -1.71
C TYR A 431 -2.46 -26.62 -2.78
N THR A 432 -2.04 -27.83 -2.49
CA THR A 432 -2.19 -28.99 -3.36
C THR A 432 -3.29 -29.88 -2.83
N GLU A 433 -4.16 -30.35 -3.71
CA GLU A 433 -5.20 -31.30 -3.34
C GLU A 433 -4.58 -32.61 -2.86
N SER A 434 -5.09 -33.13 -1.75
CA SER A 434 -4.72 -34.44 -1.22
C SER A 434 -6.00 -35.23 -0.99
N GLU A 435 -5.99 -36.49 -1.40
CA GLU A 435 -7.01 -37.43 -0.96
C GLU A 435 -6.84 -37.64 0.56
N THR A 436 -7.93 -37.50 1.31
CA THR A 436 -7.98 -37.91 2.72
C THR A 436 -7.97 -39.42 2.87
#